data_AF-A0A819FKX7-F1
#
_entry.id   AF-A0A819FKX7-F1
#
_cell.length_a   1.000
_cell.length_b   1.000
_cell.length_c   1.000
_cell.angle_alpha   90.00
_cell.angle_beta   90.00
_cell.angle_gamma   90.00
#
_symmetry.space_group_name_H-M   'P 1'
#
loop_
_entity.id
_entity.type
_entity.pdbx_description
1 polymer ?
#
loop_
_entity_poly.entity_id
_entity_poly.type
_entity_poly.pdbx_seq_one_letter_code
_entity_poly.pdbx_strand_id
1 'polypeptide(L)'
;MLSTEKYEFDPSYRGQTGSSIGVSTVGFRSNKYNTNEWHENNYAKYHQTFSDRDASEKQRWQATRTENETLALSQQTQALSTKKLQQRLHDINFWKFELNRMIEDVRNETDLLVAQKKRLTNSLDGTEAPLHIATECLANRDRRYGEDRVVDGVEVGLLKEVEIINNVQNLLRQTIMTAEQQIRANRNAKQNLEMDWSNKWEASVADGKAANRRNEDVDIMFYPGVARHYDNQSTPESWAQNSHDNIVNGQNQLMASIQLRALIDSILSDISRDMREQADVVETEFGRRTSEMSDAMQKMTNNNRETLKAITDNENKIDMLRASIRAKEAPLKVSQTRLNDRRARPGIESCHDPTQDHLVGEVYQLSQSVDNLTRELREAESNLKKLRDDHQMLVKEIEMKKNSLYIDQQKSMAVRMRYPSVQRLLGYNA
;
A
#
# COMPACT_ATOMS: atom_id res chain seq x y z
N MET A 1 -42.66 -49.26 -16.77
CA MET A 1 -44.01 -49.86 -16.69
C MET A 1 -44.98 -48.94 -17.42
N LEU A 2 -45.69 -49.52 -18.39
CA LEU A 2 -46.93 -49.03 -19.03
C LEU A 2 -46.84 -47.78 -19.94
N SER A 3 -46.58 -48.10 -21.21
CA SER A 3 -47.27 -47.69 -22.44
C SER A 3 -48.11 -46.41 -22.44
N THR A 4 -47.69 -45.45 -23.27
CA THR A 4 -48.48 -44.28 -23.68
C THR A 4 -49.03 -44.57 -25.09
N GLU A 5 -50.27 -45.08 -25.16
CA GLU A 5 -51.01 -45.13 -26.43
C GLU A 5 -51.70 -43.78 -26.65
N LYS A 6 -51.26 -43.10 -27.71
CA LYS A 6 -51.95 -41.95 -28.30
C LYS A 6 -53.18 -42.47 -29.03
N TYR A 7 -54.36 -42.10 -28.55
CA TYR A 7 -55.59 -42.23 -29.34
C TYR A 7 -55.63 -41.06 -30.34
N GLU A 8 -55.33 -41.36 -31.60
CA GLU A 8 -55.69 -40.50 -32.74
C GLU A 8 -57.20 -40.59 -32.98
N PHE A 9 -57.83 -39.42 -33.07
CA PHE A 9 -59.25 -39.26 -33.39
C PHE A 9 -59.44 -39.40 -34.90
N ASP A 10 -59.97 -40.55 -35.35
CA ASP A 10 -60.39 -40.78 -36.74
C ASP A 10 -61.84 -40.26 -36.96
N PRO A 11 -62.06 -39.25 -37.80
CA PRO A 11 -63.37 -38.65 -38.03
C PRO A 11 -64.08 -39.34 -39.20
N SER A 12 -64.41 -40.63 -39.09
CA SER A 12 -65.13 -41.30 -40.20
C SER A 12 -65.91 -42.57 -39.81
N TYR A 13 -66.72 -42.52 -38.74
CA TYR A 13 -67.65 -43.62 -38.45
C TYR A 13 -69.08 -43.13 -38.19
N ARG A 14 -69.76 -42.70 -39.27
CA ARG A 14 -71.23 -42.69 -39.29
C ARG A 14 -71.67 -44.13 -39.54
N GLY A 15 -71.95 -44.86 -38.46
CA GLY A 15 -72.68 -46.12 -38.51
C GLY A 15 -74.07 -45.88 -39.10
N GLN A 16 -74.18 -46.00 -40.42
CA GLN A 16 -75.45 -46.21 -41.11
C GLN A 16 -75.99 -47.57 -40.65
N THR A 17 -76.80 -47.56 -39.59
CA THR A 17 -77.71 -48.66 -39.32
C THR A 17 -78.75 -48.62 -40.43
N GLY A 18 -78.51 -49.45 -41.45
CA GLY A 18 -79.46 -49.68 -42.52
C GLY A 18 -80.81 -50.07 -41.94
N SER A 19 -81.78 -49.17 -42.05
CA SER A 19 -83.19 -49.54 -41.95
C SER A 19 -83.43 -50.59 -43.02
N SER A 20 -83.64 -51.82 -42.55
CA SER A 20 -84.25 -52.92 -43.28
C SER A 20 -85.36 -52.36 -44.19
N ILE A 21 -85.09 -52.36 -45.50
CA ILE A 21 -86.08 -52.04 -46.53
C ILE A 21 -87.07 -53.20 -46.50
N GLY A 22 -88.06 -53.06 -45.62
CA GLY A 22 -89.29 -53.83 -45.64
C GLY A 22 -89.95 -53.58 -47.00
N VAL A 23 -90.08 -54.66 -47.75
CA VAL A 23 -90.82 -54.80 -48.99
C VAL A 23 -92.07 -53.91 -48.95
N SER A 24 -92.09 -52.86 -49.78
CA SER A 24 -93.27 -52.04 -49.99
C SER A 24 -94.29 -52.82 -50.80
N THR A 25 -95.22 -53.49 -50.13
CA THR A 25 -96.49 -53.91 -50.71
C THR A 25 -97.31 -52.65 -50.97
N VAL A 26 -97.32 -52.21 -52.23
CA VAL A 26 -98.19 -51.13 -52.72
C VAL A 26 -99.63 -51.64 -52.70
N GLY A 27 -100.27 -51.54 -51.54
CA GLY A 27 -101.71 -51.65 -51.35
C GLY A 27 -102.29 -50.25 -51.16
N PHE A 28 -103.31 -49.91 -51.95
CA PHE A 28 -104.06 -48.66 -51.91
C PHE A 28 -104.28 -48.15 -50.48
N ARG A 29 -103.59 -47.08 -50.07
CA ARG A 29 -103.92 -46.35 -48.84
C ARG A 29 -104.92 -45.25 -49.17
N SER A 30 -106.13 -45.41 -48.63
CA SER A 30 -107.07 -44.31 -48.43
C SER A 30 -106.39 -43.22 -47.58
N ASN A 31 -106.53 -41.95 -47.96
CA ASN A 31 -106.03 -40.76 -47.23
C ASN A 31 -106.67 -40.55 -45.83
N LYS A 32 -107.28 -41.58 -45.24
CA LYS A 32 -108.00 -41.53 -43.95
C LYS A 32 -107.47 -42.63 -43.03
N TYR A 33 -106.92 -42.21 -41.90
CA TYR A 33 -106.47 -43.09 -40.82
C TYR A 33 -107.66 -43.75 -40.13
N ASN A 34 -107.52 -45.02 -39.73
CA ASN A 34 -108.52 -45.65 -38.86
C ASN A 34 -108.33 -45.18 -37.39
N THR A 35 -109.35 -45.36 -36.54
CA THR A 35 -109.34 -44.83 -35.16
C THR A 35 -108.18 -45.39 -34.32
N ASN A 36 -107.79 -46.65 -34.53
CA ASN A 36 -106.65 -47.25 -33.83
C ASN A 36 -105.32 -46.65 -34.32
N GLU A 37 -105.14 -46.47 -35.62
CA GLU A 37 -103.99 -45.77 -36.21
C GLU A 37 -103.91 -44.30 -35.74
N TRP A 38 -105.05 -43.64 -35.52
CA TRP A 38 -105.10 -42.30 -34.95
C TRP A 38 -104.68 -42.29 -33.47
N HIS A 39 -105.15 -43.23 -32.66
CA HIS A 39 -104.75 -43.37 -31.25
C HIS A 39 -103.26 -43.71 -31.12
N GLU A 40 -102.76 -44.65 -31.93
CA GLU A 40 -101.33 -45.02 -31.96
C GLU A 40 -100.45 -43.85 -32.40
N ASN A 41 -100.83 -43.10 -33.44
CA ASN A 41 -100.07 -41.93 -33.88
C ASN A 41 -100.05 -40.79 -32.84
N ASN A 42 -101.17 -40.53 -32.15
CA ASN A 42 -101.21 -39.52 -31.09
C ASN A 42 -100.44 -39.97 -29.85
N TYR A 43 -100.52 -41.25 -29.49
CA TYR A 43 -99.73 -41.83 -28.41
C TYR A 43 -98.23 -41.78 -28.73
N ALA A 44 -97.83 -42.13 -29.95
CA ALA A 44 -96.45 -42.04 -30.41
C ALA A 44 -95.93 -40.59 -30.39
N LYS A 45 -96.73 -39.61 -30.85
CA LYS A 45 -96.38 -38.18 -30.76
C LYS A 45 -96.26 -37.72 -29.30
N TYR A 46 -97.20 -38.10 -28.44
CA TYR A 46 -97.15 -37.79 -27.02
C TYR A 46 -95.91 -38.39 -26.35
N HIS A 47 -95.64 -39.68 -26.58
CA HIS A 47 -94.45 -40.36 -26.07
C HIS A 47 -93.15 -39.74 -26.59
N GLN A 48 -93.08 -39.39 -27.87
CA GLN A 48 -91.93 -38.71 -28.46
C GLN A 48 -91.69 -37.35 -27.79
N THR A 49 -92.71 -36.50 -27.72
CA THR A 49 -92.58 -35.17 -27.07
C THR A 49 -92.25 -35.26 -25.57
N PHE A 50 -92.76 -36.28 -24.87
CA PHE A 50 -92.40 -36.56 -23.48
C PHE A 50 -90.93 -36.98 -23.35
N SER A 51 -90.47 -37.90 -24.20
CA SER A 51 -89.08 -38.36 -24.23
C SER A 51 -88.11 -37.23 -24.58
N ASP A 52 -88.47 -36.37 -25.54
CA ASP A 52 -87.66 -35.22 -25.94
C ASP A 52 -87.58 -34.17 -24.81
N ARG A 53 -88.68 -33.94 -24.09
CA ARG A 53 -88.69 -33.06 -22.92
C ARG A 53 -87.84 -33.61 -21.77
N ASP A 54 -87.97 -34.90 -21.44
CA ASP A 54 -87.14 -35.55 -20.42
C ASP A 54 -85.65 -35.52 -20.80
N ALA A 55 -85.31 -35.77 -22.07
CA ALA A 55 -83.95 -35.64 -22.58
C ALA A 55 -83.42 -34.19 -22.47
N SER A 56 -84.25 -33.20 -22.83
CA SER A 56 -83.89 -31.78 -22.71
C SER A 56 -83.73 -31.34 -21.25
N GLU A 57 -84.56 -31.83 -20.32
CA GLU A 57 -84.44 -31.55 -18.89
C GLU A 57 -83.14 -32.14 -18.32
N LYS A 58 -82.81 -33.39 -18.69
CA LYS A 58 -81.54 -34.02 -18.35
C LYS A 58 -80.35 -33.25 -18.92
N GLN A 59 -80.41 -32.82 -20.18
CA GLN A 59 -79.37 -32.02 -20.81
C GLN A 59 -79.19 -30.67 -20.12
N ARG A 60 -80.29 -29.98 -19.77
CA ARG A 60 -80.23 -28.71 -19.03
C ARG A 60 -79.60 -28.90 -17.65
N TRP A 61 -79.99 -29.96 -16.94
CA TRP A 61 -79.40 -30.29 -15.64
C TRP A 61 -77.89 -30.60 -15.77
N GLN A 62 -77.49 -31.38 -16.77
CA GLN A 62 -76.09 -31.65 -17.06
C GLN A 62 -75.33 -30.38 -17.42
N ALA A 63 -75.88 -29.50 -18.27
CA ALA A 63 -75.26 -28.24 -18.65
C ALA A 63 -75.05 -27.32 -17.44
N THR A 64 -76.07 -27.11 -16.60
CA THR A 64 -75.95 -26.31 -15.37
C THR A 64 -74.96 -26.93 -14.38
N ARG A 65 -74.91 -28.26 -14.28
CA ARG A 65 -73.92 -28.94 -13.46
C ARG A 65 -72.50 -28.69 -13.99
N THR A 66 -72.26 -28.88 -15.29
CA THR A 66 -70.96 -28.62 -15.91
C THR A 66 -70.56 -27.15 -15.80
N GLU A 67 -71.49 -26.21 -15.97
CA GLU A 67 -71.25 -24.78 -15.77
C GLU A 67 -70.77 -24.49 -14.34
N ASN A 68 -71.48 -24.99 -13.33
CA ASN A 68 -71.10 -24.80 -11.93
C ASN A 68 -69.75 -25.47 -11.58
N GLU A 69 -69.53 -26.71 -12.05
CA GLU A 69 -68.28 -27.45 -11.83
C GLU A 69 -67.09 -26.72 -12.51
N THR A 70 -67.24 -26.26 -13.74
CA THR A 70 -66.19 -25.55 -14.49
C THR A 70 -65.94 -24.14 -13.95
N LEU A 71 -66.98 -23.44 -13.49
CA LEU A 71 -66.85 -22.14 -12.80
C LEU A 71 -66.06 -22.29 -11.50
N ALA A 72 -66.44 -23.26 -10.65
CA ALA A 72 -65.76 -23.52 -9.39
C ALA A 72 -64.30 -23.92 -9.60
N LEU A 73 -64.04 -24.82 -10.56
CA LEU A 73 -62.68 -25.22 -10.91
C LEU A 73 -61.85 -24.04 -11.40
N SER A 74 -62.39 -23.20 -12.30
CA SER A 74 -61.69 -22.04 -12.84
C SER A 74 -61.32 -21.02 -11.76
N GLN A 75 -62.27 -20.70 -10.87
CA GLN A 75 -62.03 -19.79 -9.74
C GLN A 75 -60.98 -20.36 -8.77
N GLN A 76 -61.06 -21.65 -8.45
CA GLN A 76 -60.10 -22.31 -7.57
C GLN A 76 -58.68 -22.30 -8.18
N THR A 77 -58.54 -22.67 -9.46
CA THR A 77 -57.24 -22.68 -10.15
C THR A 77 -56.63 -21.28 -10.26
N GLN A 78 -57.45 -20.26 -10.56
CA GLN A 78 -56.98 -18.86 -10.57
C GLN A 78 -56.54 -18.40 -9.18
N ALA A 79 -57.31 -18.70 -8.12
CA ALA A 79 -56.96 -18.33 -6.75
C ALA A 79 -55.66 -19.01 -6.29
N LEU A 80 -55.47 -20.30 -6.61
CA LEU A 80 -54.24 -21.03 -6.33
C LEU A 80 -53.03 -20.42 -7.07
N SER A 81 -53.19 -20.09 -8.35
CA SER A 81 -52.13 -19.47 -9.16
C SER A 81 -51.74 -18.10 -8.62
N THR A 82 -52.73 -17.27 -8.26
CA THR A 82 -52.53 -15.96 -7.63
C THR A 82 -51.74 -16.09 -6.32
N LYS A 83 -52.13 -17.04 -5.46
CA LYS A 83 -51.40 -17.34 -4.22
C LYS A 83 -49.95 -17.76 -4.48
N LYS A 84 -49.71 -18.58 -5.51
CA LYS A 84 -48.35 -19.03 -5.89
C LYS A 84 -47.49 -17.88 -6.41
N LEU A 85 -48.05 -16.97 -7.21
CA LEU A 85 -47.37 -15.76 -7.65
C LEU A 85 -47.01 -14.84 -6.47
N GLN A 86 -47.92 -14.68 -5.49
CA GLN A 86 -47.63 -13.93 -4.27
C GLN A 86 -46.51 -14.56 -3.44
N GLN A 87 -46.48 -15.89 -3.30
CA GLN A 87 -45.37 -16.61 -2.66
C GLN A 87 -44.05 -16.34 -3.40
N ARG A 88 -44.06 -16.41 -4.73
CA ARG A 88 -42.86 -16.14 -5.53
C ARG A 88 -42.36 -14.71 -5.39
N LEU A 89 -43.27 -13.73 -5.32
CA LEU A 89 -42.93 -12.33 -5.05
C LEU A 89 -42.24 -12.13 -3.70
N HIS A 90 -42.65 -12.88 -2.67
CA HIS A 90 -41.98 -12.87 -1.38
C HIS A 90 -40.52 -13.32 -1.50
N ASP A 91 -40.27 -14.44 -2.18
CA ASP A 91 -38.92 -14.96 -2.40
C ASP A 91 -38.05 -13.97 -3.20
N ILE A 92 -38.60 -13.38 -4.27
CA ILE A 92 -37.88 -12.40 -5.09
C ILE A 92 -37.50 -11.18 -4.25
N ASN A 93 -38.43 -10.67 -3.43
CA ASN A 93 -38.18 -9.52 -2.58
C ASN A 93 -37.15 -9.81 -1.49
N PHE A 94 -37.14 -11.02 -0.92
CA PHE A 94 -36.09 -11.46 -0.01
C PHE A 94 -34.71 -11.37 -0.65
N TRP A 95 -34.51 -11.98 -1.83
CA TRP A 95 -33.21 -11.93 -2.51
C TRP A 95 -32.83 -10.52 -2.96
N LYS A 96 -33.78 -9.69 -3.42
CA LYS A 96 -33.52 -8.27 -3.73
C LYS A 96 -32.98 -7.53 -2.51
N PHE A 97 -33.57 -7.76 -1.34
CA PHE A 97 -33.12 -7.12 -0.11
C PHE A 97 -31.71 -7.57 0.27
N GLU A 98 -31.43 -8.87 0.27
CA GLU A 98 -30.11 -9.41 0.62
C GLU A 98 -29.01 -8.97 -0.37
N LEU A 99 -29.31 -8.97 -1.68
CA LEU A 99 -28.40 -8.46 -2.72
C LEU A 99 -28.12 -6.97 -2.51
N ASN A 100 -29.15 -6.16 -2.25
CA ASN A 100 -28.98 -4.72 -2.02
C ASN A 100 -28.14 -4.44 -0.77
N ARG A 101 -28.35 -5.21 0.32
CA ARG A 101 -27.51 -5.10 1.52
C ARG A 101 -26.04 -5.37 1.18
N MET A 102 -25.77 -6.46 0.48
CA MET A 102 -24.39 -6.82 0.11
C MET A 102 -23.74 -5.79 -0.83
N ILE A 103 -24.51 -5.20 -1.76
CA ILE A 103 -24.03 -4.12 -2.65
C ILE A 103 -23.56 -2.92 -1.83
N GLU A 104 -24.35 -2.49 -0.85
CA GLU A 104 -24.00 -1.36 0.02
C GLU A 104 -22.80 -1.69 0.92
N ASP A 105 -22.72 -2.91 1.46
CA ASP A 105 -21.56 -3.35 2.25
C ASP A 105 -20.25 -3.31 1.43
N VAL A 106 -20.26 -3.89 0.22
CA VAL A 106 -19.08 -3.86 -0.69
C VAL A 106 -18.73 -2.43 -1.11
N ARG A 107 -19.73 -1.59 -1.37
CA ARG A 107 -19.53 -0.18 -1.72
C ARG A 107 -18.84 0.57 -0.59
N ASN A 108 -19.38 0.50 0.62
CA ASN A 108 -18.84 1.20 1.79
C ASN A 108 -17.40 0.78 2.09
N GLU A 109 -17.12 -0.52 2.04
CA GLU A 109 -15.77 -1.04 2.23
C GLU A 109 -14.81 -0.64 1.10
N THR A 110 -15.30 -0.58 -0.15
CA THR A 110 -14.50 -0.07 -1.28
C THR A 110 -14.10 1.38 -1.08
N ASP A 111 -15.01 2.23 -0.59
CA ASP A 111 -14.73 3.64 -0.32
C ASP A 111 -13.69 3.79 0.80
N LEU A 112 -13.77 2.95 1.85
CA LEU A 112 -12.77 2.89 2.92
C LEU A 112 -11.39 2.45 2.39
N LEU A 113 -11.33 1.43 1.53
CA LEU A 113 -10.07 0.96 0.95
C LEU A 113 -9.46 1.99 -0.02
N VAL A 114 -10.28 2.72 -0.77
CA VAL A 114 -9.83 3.83 -1.62
C VAL A 114 -9.21 4.94 -0.77
N ALA A 115 -9.82 5.30 0.37
CA ALA A 115 -9.25 6.27 1.30
C ALA A 115 -7.91 5.78 1.88
N GLN A 116 -7.83 4.49 2.25
CA GLN A 116 -6.61 3.88 2.78
C GLN A 116 -5.49 3.84 1.73
N LYS A 117 -5.80 3.55 0.46
CA LYS A 117 -4.84 3.65 -0.66
C LYS A 117 -4.31 5.08 -0.82
N LYS A 118 -5.18 6.09 -0.69
CA LYS A 118 -4.75 7.49 -0.75
C LYS A 118 -3.77 7.80 0.39
N ARG A 119 -4.03 7.31 1.60
CA ARG A 119 -3.11 7.45 2.75
C ARG A 119 -1.76 6.78 2.50
N LEU A 120 -1.73 5.58 1.91
CA LEU A 120 -0.48 4.93 1.47
C LEU A 120 0.30 5.78 0.47
N THR A 121 -0.40 6.39 -0.49
CA THR A 121 0.24 7.24 -1.52
C THR A 121 0.85 8.49 -0.86
N ASN A 122 0.12 9.14 0.04
CA ASN A 122 0.64 10.27 0.81
C ASN A 122 1.85 9.89 1.69
N SER A 123 1.83 8.69 2.28
CA SER A 123 2.95 8.17 3.07
C SER A 123 4.19 7.96 2.19
N LEU A 124 4.02 7.37 1.00
CA LEU A 124 5.08 7.19 0.02
C LEU A 124 5.70 8.54 -0.39
N ASP A 125 4.89 9.54 -0.73
CA ASP A 125 5.36 10.89 -1.02
C ASP A 125 6.10 11.51 0.18
N GLY A 126 5.66 11.19 1.40
CA GLY A 126 6.30 11.60 2.64
C GLY A 126 7.72 11.05 2.85
N THR A 127 8.09 9.97 2.16
CA THR A 127 9.42 9.34 2.27
C THR A 127 10.49 9.99 1.40
N GLU A 128 10.11 10.78 0.38
CA GLU A 128 11.04 11.42 -0.55
C GLU A 128 11.94 12.45 0.15
N ALA A 129 11.38 13.23 1.08
CA ALA A 129 12.15 14.21 1.84
C ALA A 129 13.24 13.56 2.73
N PRO A 130 12.96 12.54 3.56
CA PRO A 130 13.97 11.73 4.25
C PRO A 130 15.09 11.21 3.35
N LEU A 131 14.73 10.65 2.18
CA LEU A 131 15.70 10.10 1.25
C LEU A 131 16.66 11.18 0.74
N HIS A 132 16.10 12.34 0.38
CA HIS A 132 16.88 13.49 -0.05
C HIS A 132 17.79 14.00 1.06
N ILE A 133 17.28 14.14 2.29
CA ILE A 133 18.05 14.56 3.47
C ILE A 133 19.25 13.63 3.68
N ALA A 134 19.03 12.31 3.73
CA ALA A 134 20.11 11.35 3.98
C ALA A 134 21.17 11.38 2.86
N THR A 135 20.74 11.48 1.60
CA THR A 135 21.63 11.57 0.43
C THR A 135 22.42 12.88 0.41
N GLU A 136 21.77 14.00 0.76
CA GLU A 136 22.42 15.30 0.85
C GLU A 136 23.45 15.33 1.99
N CYS A 137 23.16 14.72 3.14
CA CYS A 137 24.12 14.55 4.23
C CYS A 137 25.36 13.77 3.79
N LEU A 138 25.18 12.65 3.06
CA LEU A 138 26.30 11.89 2.50
C LEU A 138 27.14 12.76 1.54
N ALA A 139 26.49 13.43 0.59
CA ALA A 139 27.15 14.30 -0.38
C ALA A 139 27.89 15.49 0.26
N ASN A 140 27.34 16.05 1.34
CA ASN A 140 28.00 17.10 2.12
C ASN A 140 29.25 16.56 2.81
N ARG A 141 29.19 15.37 3.39
CA ARG A 141 30.31 14.73 4.08
C ARG A 141 31.42 14.28 3.15
N ASP A 142 31.11 13.96 1.91
CA ASP A 142 32.10 13.70 0.86
C ASP A 142 33.02 14.90 0.56
N ARG A 143 32.62 16.12 0.96
CA ARG A 143 33.43 17.34 0.81
C ARG A 143 34.48 17.52 1.92
N ARG A 144 34.55 16.61 2.89
CA ARG A 144 35.68 16.56 3.81
C ARG A 144 36.95 16.14 3.07
N TYR A 145 38.08 16.54 3.60
CA TYR A 145 39.37 16.28 2.99
C TYR A 145 40.40 15.84 4.03
N GLY A 146 41.50 15.27 3.53
CA GLY A 146 42.58 14.75 4.37
C GLY A 146 42.11 13.59 5.25
N GLU A 147 42.65 13.55 6.46
CA GLU A 147 42.42 12.46 7.43
C GLU A 147 41.00 12.44 8.01
N ASP A 148 40.21 13.49 7.82
CA ASP A 148 38.82 13.56 8.28
C ASP A 148 37.83 12.89 7.31
N ARG A 149 38.27 12.55 6.10
CA ARG A 149 37.48 11.79 5.15
C ARG A 149 37.52 10.30 5.52
N VAL A 150 36.66 9.94 6.48
CA VAL A 150 36.59 8.59 7.05
C VAL A 150 35.16 8.08 7.06
N VAL A 151 35.03 6.77 6.86
CA VAL A 151 33.78 6.05 7.08
C VAL A 151 33.60 5.85 8.59
N ASP A 152 32.80 6.72 9.19
CA ASP A 152 32.47 6.68 10.62
C ASP A 152 31.02 6.22 10.87
N GLY A 153 30.61 6.20 12.14
CA GLY A 153 29.25 5.77 12.52
C GLY A 153 28.13 6.58 11.87
N VAL A 154 28.38 7.86 11.53
CA VAL A 154 27.41 8.69 10.85
C VAL A 154 27.25 8.26 9.40
N GLU A 155 28.36 8.00 8.69
CA GLU A 155 28.30 7.54 7.30
C GLU A 155 27.62 6.18 7.19
N VAL A 156 27.97 5.24 8.08
CA VAL A 156 27.29 3.93 8.17
C VAL A 156 25.80 4.10 8.48
N GLY A 157 25.46 4.95 9.43
CA GLY A 157 24.08 5.23 9.80
C GLY A 157 23.26 5.85 8.66
N LEU A 158 23.83 6.80 7.92
CA LEU A 158 23.19 7.44 6.76
C LEU A 158 22.99 6.46 5.60
N LEU A 159 23.98 5.60 5.31
CA LEU A 159 23.82 4.55 4.30
C LEU A 159 22.71 3.58 4.68
N LYS A 160 22.62 3.21 5.95
CA LYS A 160 21.53 2.35 6.45
C LYS A 160 20.17 3.06 6.39
N GLU A 161 20.13 4.36 6.67
CA GLU A 161 18.92 5.19 6.51
C GLU A 161 18.44 5.19 5.06
N VAL A 162 19.33 5.40 4.08
CA VAL A 162 19.00 5.30 2.65
C VAL A 162 18.49 3.91 2.28
N GLU A 163 19.12 2.84 2.78
CA GLU A 163 18.67 1.46 2.54
C GLU A 163 17.26 1.21 3.08
N ILE A 164 16.99 1.58 4.34
CA ILE A 164 15.69 1.42 4.98
C ILE A 164 14.62 2.20 4.22
N ILE A 165 14.89 3.45 3.85
CA ILE A 165 13.92 4.29 3.13
C ILE A 165 13.58 3.67 1.76
N ASN A 166 14.57 3.18 1.01
CA ASN A 166 14.31 2.49 -0.26
C ASN A 166 13.46 1.22 -0.09
N ASN A 167 13.74 0.42 0.96
CA ASN A 167 12.95 -0.77 1.27
C ASN A 167 11.50 -0.40 1.63
N VAL A 168 11.31 0.65 2.43
CA VAL A 168 9.99 1.20 2.78
C VAL A 168 9.24 1.67 1.53
N GLN A 169 9.89 2.43 0.65
CA GLN A 169 9.27 2.87 -0.60
C GLN A 169 8.81 1.72 -1.47
N ASN A 170 9.61 0.65 -1.58
CA ASN A 170 9.26 -0.54 -2.34
C ASN A 170 8.07 -1.28 -1.72
N LEU A 171 8.06 -1.45 -0.39
CA LEU A 171 6.94 -2.05 0.34
C LEU A 171 5.64 -1.26 0.14
N LEU A 172 5.70 0.07 0.23
CA LEU A 172 4.55 0.95 -0.01
C LEU A 172 4.03 0.82 -1.45
N ARG A 173 4.91 0.85 -2.45
CA ARG A 173 4.52 0.67 -3.87
C ARG A 173 3.83 -0.66 -4.10
N GLN A 174 4.37 -1.75 -3.57
CA GLN A 174 3.75 -3.09 -3.67
C GLN A 174 2.39 -3.12 -2.97
N THR A 175 2.29 -2.54 -1.78
CA THR A 175 1.03 -2.50 -1.01
C THR A 175 -0.05 -1.68 -1.73
N ILE A 176 0.32 -0.57 -2.37
CA ILE A 176 -0.58 0.23 -3.21
C ILE A 176 -1.10 -0.61 -4.38
N MET A 177 -0.25 -1.37 -5.06
CA MET A 177 -0.67 -2.26 -6.16
C MET A 177 -1.66 -3.34 -5.67
N THR A 178 -1.41 -3.95 -4.51
CA THR A 178 -2.33 -4.91 -3.90
C THR A 178 -3.69 -4.27 -3.56
N ALA A 179 -3.69 -3.06 -2.99
CA ALA A 179 -4.92 -2.32 -2.71
C ALA A 179 -5.70 -2.01 -4.00
N GLU A 180 -5.04 -1.63 -5.08
CA GLU A 180 -5.69 -1.40 -6.37
C GLU A 180 -6.31 -2.67 -6.96
N GLN A 181 -5.64 -3.82 -6.83
CA GLN A 181 -6.18 -5.11 -7.25
C GLN A 181 -7.43 -5.46 -6.46
N GLN A 182 -7.42 -5.29 -5.14
CA GLN A 182 -8.58 -5.57 -4.30
C GLN A 182 -9.74 -4.60 -4.59
N ILE A 183 -9.48 -3.30 -4.82
CA ILE A 183 -10.51 -2.34 -5.25
C ILE A 183 -11.19 -2.79 -6.56
N ARG A 184 -10.41 -3.30 -7.53
CA ARG A 184 -10.97 -3.85 -8.78
C ARG A 184 -11.82 -5.08 -8.52
N ALA A 185 -11.37 -5.99 -7.65
CA ALA A 185 -12.11 -7.18 -7.27
C ALA A 185 -13.45 -6.82 -6.58
N ASN A 186 -13.44 -5.88 -5.65
CA ASN A 186 -14.66 -5.37 -4.99
C ASN A 186 -15.64 -4.78 -6.02
N ARG A 187 -15.15 -3.96 -6.96
CA ARG A 187 -16.00 -3.36 -8.02
C ARG A 187 -16.61 -4.41 -8.94
N ASN A 188 -15.88 -5.47 -9.29
CA ASN A 188 -16.40 -6.58 -10.08
C ASN A 188 -17.50 -7.34 -9.31
N ALA A 189 -17.24 -7.69 -8.04
CA ALA A 189 -18.25 -8.33 -7.19
C ALA A 189 -19.52 -7.47 -7.06
N LYS A 190 -19.37 -6.15 -6.87
CA LYS A 190 -20.49 -5.20 -6.85
C LYS A 190 -21.29 -5.22 -8.16
N GLN A 191 -20.61 -5.19 -9.31
CA GLN A 191 -21.29 -5.22 -10.61
C GLN A 191 -22.12 -6.50 -10.81
N ASN A 192 -21.59 -7.67 -10.40
CA ASN A 192 -22.32 -8.93 -10.51
C ASN A 192 -23.55 -8.94 -9.59
N LEU A 193 -23.42 -8.41 -8.37
CA LEU A 193 -24.54 -8.25 -7.45
C LEU A 193 -25.61 -7.29 -8.01
N GLU A 194 -25.21 -6.16 -8.60
CA GLU A 194 -26.11 -5.18 -9.23
C GLU A 194 -26.86 -5.77 -10.41
N MET A 195 -26.18 -6.57 -11.24
CA MET A 195 -26.81 -7.27 -12.37
C MET A 195 -27.87 -8.27 -11.89
N ASP A 196 -27.54 -9.08 -10.88
CA ASP A 196 -28.50 -10.02 -10.29
C ASP A 196 -29.68 -9.28 -9.65
N TRP A 197 -29.41 -8.21 -8.90
CA TRP A 197 -30.44 -7.38 -8.30
C TRP A 197 -31.39 -6.78 -9.35
N SER A 198 -30.87 -6.30 -10.48
CA SER A 198 -31.66 -5.77 -11.60
C SER A 198 -32.57 -6.86 -12.19
N ASN A 199 -32.03 -8.06 -12.44
CA ASN A 199 -32.81 -9.20 -12.92
C ASN A 199 -33.95 -9.56 -11.95
N LYS A 200 -33.67 -9.56 -10.64
CA LYS A 200 -34.69 -9.79 -9.61
C LYS A 200 -35.73 -8.67 -9.56
N TRP A 201 -35.32 -7.43 -9.78
CA TRP A 201 -36.24 -6.29 -9.85
C TRP A 201 -37.21 -6.42 -11.03
N GLU A 202 -36.70 -6.72 -12.24
CA GLU A 202 -37.54 -6.92 -13.43
C GLU A 202 -38.50 -8.10 -13.25
N ALA A 203 -38.00 -9.22 -12.70
CA ALA A 203 -38.85 -10.37 -12.36
C ALA A 203 -39.95 -10.02 -11.37
N SER A 204 -39.65 -9.20 -10.34
CA SER A 204 -40.64 -8.73 -9.38
C SER A 204 -41.73 -7.86 -10.03
N VAL A 205 -41.38 -7.03 -11.01
CA VAL A 205 -42.35 -6.20 -11.75
C VAL A 205 -43.26 -7.09 -12.61
N ALA A 206 -42.68 -8.06 -13.33
CA ALA A 206 -43.44 -8.99 -14.16
C ALA A 206 -44.40 -9.84 -13.32
N ASP A 207 -43.91 -10.47 -12.25
CA ASP A 207 -44.71 -11.31 -11.36
C ASP A 207 -45.74 -10.48 -10.57
N GLY A 208 -45.40 -9.23 -10.23
CA GLY A 208 -46.31 -8.28 -9.59
C GLY A 208 -47.46 -7.89 -10.50
N LYS A 209 -47.18 -7.67 -11.79
CA LYS A 209 -48.22 -7.44 -12.80
C LYS A 209 -49.09 -8.69 -12.98
N ALA A 210 -48.49 -9.87 -13.07
CA ALA A 210 -49.20 -11.15 -13.22
C ALA A 210 -50.11 -11.45 -12.01
N ALA A 211 -49.62 -11.25 -10.79
CA ALA A 211 -50.37 -11.51 -9.55
C ALA A 211 -51.58 -10.59 -9.38
N ASN A 212 -51.56 -9.39 -9.98
CA ASN A 212 -52.63 -8.40 -9.88
C ASN A 212 -53.62 -8.44 -11.06
N ARG A 213 -53.46 -9.38 -12.01
CA ARG A 213 -54.39 -9.53 -13.14
C ARG A 213 -55.77 -9.96 -12.68
N ARG A 214 -56.81 -9.36 -13.27
CA ARG A 214 -58.21 -9.70 -13.04
C ARG A 214 -58.91 -10.04 -14.35
N ASN A 215 -60.03 -10.76 -14.26
CA ASN A 215 -60.79 -11.19 -15.43
C ASN A 215 -61.41 -10.01 -16.20
N GLU A 216 -61.57 -8.85 -15.55
CA GLU A 216 -62.13 -7.63 -16.14
C GLU A 216 -61.06 -6.67 -16.72
N ASP A 217 -59.78 -7.02 -16.66
CA ASP A 217 -58.70 -6.17 -17.17
C ASP A 217 -58.79 -6.05 -18.71
N VAL A 218 -58.65 -4.84 -19.24
CA VAL A 218 -58.86 -4.55 -20.69
C VAL A 218 -57.72 -5.04 -21.60
N ASP A 219 -56.55 -5.34 -21.06
CA ASP A 219 -55.33 -5.70 -21.79
C ASP A 219 -54.95 -7.19 -21.63
N ILE A 220 -55.92 -8.05 -21.31
CA ILE A 220 -55.79 -9.51 -21.37
C ILE A 220 -56.13 -10.00 -22.79
N MET A 221 -55.38 -10.98 -23.29
CA MET A 221 -55.58 -11.55 -24.63
C MET A 221 -55.10 -13.01 -24.67
N PHE A 222 -55.52 -13.74 -25.71
CA PHE A 222 -55.03 -15.10 -25.93
C PHE A 222 -53.65 -15.07 -26.58
N TYR A 223 -52.70 -15.79 -25.97
CA TYR A 223 -51.35 -15.95 -26.49
C TYR A 223 -51.13 -17.42 -26.93
N PRO A 224 -51.04 -17.72 -28.24
CA PRO A 224 -50.82 -19.07 -28.72
C PRO A 224 -49.46 -19.64 -28.28
N GLY A 225 -49.43 -20.90 -27.83
CA GLY A 225 -48.20 -21.63 -27.54
C GLY A 225 -47.49 -21.29 -26.22
N VAL A 226 -48.09 -20.48 -25.34
CA VAL A 226 -47.50 -20.13 -24.03
C VAL A 226 -47.49 -21.27 -23.01
N ALA A 227 -48.36 -22.27 -23.18
CA ALA A 227 -48.42 -23.46 -22.34
C ALA A 227 -47.35 -24.50 -22.76
N ARG A 228 -46.10 -24.05 -22.92
CA ARG A 228 -44.95 -24.90 -23.26
C ARG A 228 -43.86 -24.72 -22.21
N HIS A 229 -43.25 -25.82 -21.82
CA HIS A 229 -42.01 -25.79 -21.05
C HIS A 229 -40.85 -25.50 -22.00
N TYR A 230 -39.90 -24.68 -21.54
CA TYR A 230 -38.67 -24.42 -22.29
C TYR A 230 -37.52 -25.19 -21.62
N ASP A 231 -36.74 -25.92 -22.41
CA ASP A 231 -35.69 -26.82 -21.92
C ASP A 231 -34.52 -26.07 -21.23
N ASN A 232 -34.42 -24.74 -21.41
CA ASN A 232 -33.36 -23.89 -20.86
C ASN A 232 -33.79 -23.05 -19.64
N GLN A 233 -34.92 -23.37 -19.00
CA GLN A 233 -35.38 -22.66 -17.81
C GLN A 233 -34.59 -23.07 -16.56
N SER A 234 -34.28 -22.09 -15.72
CA SER A 234 -33.68 -22.35 -14.40
C SER A 234 -34.70 -22.98 -13.45
N THR A 235 -34.20 -23.81 -12.53
CA THR A 235 -35.00 -24.32 -11.40
C THR A 235 -34.99 -23.31 -10.25
N PRO A 236 -35.98 -23.35 -9.34
CA PRO A 236 -35.99 -22.52 -8.14
C PRO A 236 -34.70 -22.63 -7.31
N GLU A 237 -34.12 -23.83 -7.24
CA GLU A 237 -32.86 -24.11 -6.54
C GLU A 237 -31.69 -23.40 -7.23
N SER A 238 -31.54 -23.58 -8.54
CA SER A 238 -30.46 -22.93 -9.31
C SER A 238 -30.57 -21.39 -9.30
N TRP A 239 -31.79 -20.86 -9.28
CA TRP A 239 -32.06 -19.43 -9.19
C TRP A 239 -31.67 -18.84 -7.83
N ALA A 240 -32.00 -19.54 -6.74
CA ALA A 240 -31.60 -19.15 -5.39
C ALA A 240 -30.08 -19.26 -5.23
N GLN A 241 -29.49 -20.35 -5.75
CA GLN A 241 -28.05 -20.61 -5.68
C GLN A 241 -27.24 -19.51 -6.38
N ASN A 242 -27.65 -19.03 -7.55
CA ASN A 242 -26.97 -17.91 -8.22
C ASN A 242 -26.86 -16.67 -7.33
N SER A 243 -27.96 -16.33 -6.64
CA SER A 243 -28.02 -15.16 -5.75
C SER A 243 -27.15 -15.38 -4.52
N HIS A 244 -27.19 -16.60 -3.97
CA HIS A 244 -26.36 -17.01 -2.85
C HIS A 244 -24.86 -16.95 -3.20
N ASP A 245 -24.44 -17.50 -4.33
CA ASP A 245 -23.05 -17.53 -4.78
C ASP A 245 -22.50 -16.12 -5.01
N ASN A 246 -23.31 -15.24 -5.60
CA ASN A 246 -22.95 -13.83 -5.77
C ASN A 246 -22.73 -13.13 -4.42
N ILE A 247 -23.60 -13.39 -3.43
CA ILE A 247 -23.46 -12.85 -2.08
C ILE A 247 -22.21 -13.40 -1.39
N VAL A 248 -21.96 -14.71 -1.46
CA VAL A 248 -20.76 -15.34 -0.88
C VAL A 248 -19.49 -14.78 -1.49
N ASN A 249 -19.45 -14.60 -2.82
CA ASN A 249 -18.34 -13.94 -3.48
C ASN A 249 -18.16 -12.49 -3.01
N GLY A 250 -19.26 -11.73 -2.88
CA GLY A 250 -19.24 -10.38 -2.31
C GLY A 250 -18.68 -10.35 -0.88
N GLN A 251 -19.09 -11.29 -0.02
CA GLN A 251 -18.58 -11.43 1.34
C GLN A 251 -17.09 -11.77 1.37
N ASN A 252 -16.62 -12.65 0.48
CA ASN A 252 -15.20 -12.98 0.37
C ASN A 252 -14.36 -11.75 0.02
N GLN A 253 -14.81 -10.94 -0.95
CA GLN A 253 -14.12 -9.70 -1.31
C GLN A 253 -14.17 -8.66 -0.17
N LEU A 254 -15.30 -8.56 0.54
CA LEU A 254 -15.46 -7.70 1.71
C LEU A 254 -14.43 -8.07 2.80
N MET A 255 -14.33 -9.35 3.16
CA MET A 255 -13.40 -9.83 4.19
C MET A 255 -11.94 -9.62 3.80
N ALA A 256 -11.59 -9.91 2.54
CA ALA A 256 -10.25 -9.66 2.02
C ALA A 256 -9.87 -8.16 2.09
N SER A 257 -10.81 -7.27 1.77
CA SER A 257 -10.62 -5.82 1.86
C SER A 257 -10.41 -5.35 3.31
N ILE A 258 -11.21 -5.84 4.26
CA ILE A 258 -11.08 -5.50 5.68
C ILE A 258 -9.71 -5.95 6.23
N GLN A 259 -9.30 -7.18 5.92
CA GLN A 259 -8.00 -7.72 6.32
C GLN A 259 -6.85 -6.90 5.72
N LEU A 260 -6.98 -6.52 4.45
CA LEU A 260 -5.98 -5.68 3.79
C LEU A 260 -5.88 -4.30 4.43
N ARG A 261 -6.98 -3.66 4.82
CA ARG A 261 -6.94 -2.37 5.54
C ARG A 261 -6.19 -2.48 6.87
N ALA A 262 -6.46 -3.53 7.65
CA ALA A 262 -5.76 -3.79 8.90
C ALA A 262 -4.25 -4.01 8.69
N LEU A 263 -3.87 -4.77 7.66
CA LEU A 263 -2.47 -4.96 7.28
C LEU A 263 -1.82 -3.62 6.87
N ILE A 264 -2.52 -2.79 6.10
CA ILE A 264 -2.01 -1.47 5.71
C ILE A 264 -1.74 -0.59 6.92
N ASP A 265 -2.63 -0.61 7.93
CA ASP A 265 -2.41 0.15 9.17
C ASP A 265 -1.15 -0.32 9.92
N SER A 266 -0.92 -1.64 10.02
CA SER A 266 0.30 -2.19 10.60
C SER A 266 1.54 -1.75 9.82
N ILE A 267 1.52 -1.90 8.48
CA ILE A 267 2.62 -1.49 7.61
C ILE A 267 2.96 -0.02 7.80
N LEU A 268 1.96 0.88 7.77
CA LEU A 268 2.17 2.32 7.97
C LEU A 268 2.79 2.62 9.34
N SER A 269 2.34 1.93 10.40
CA SER A 269 2.90 2.08 11.74
C SER A 269 4.37 1.63 11.77
N ASP A 270 4.66 0.44 11.25
CA ASP A 270 5.98 -0.17 11.31
C ASP A 270 7.01 0.63 10.51
N ILE A 271 6.70 1.02 9.26
CA ILE A 271 7.62 1.83 8.46
C ILE A 271 7.91 3.19 9.09
N SER A 272 6.91 3.81 9.72
CA SER A 272 7.06 5.13 10.34
C SER A 272 7.96 5.05 11.57
N ARG A 273 7.86 3.95 12.31
CA ARG A 273 8.73 3.64 13.46
C ARG A 273 10.14 3.38 12.98
N ASP A 274 10.34 2.46 12.05
CA ASP A 274 11.67 2.07 11.55
C ASP A 274 12.44 3.27 10.97
N MET A 275 11.77 4.14 10.19
CA MET A 275 12.38 5.35 9.64
C MET A 275 12.75 6.38 10.72
N ARG A 276 12.02 6.45 11.84
CA ARG A 276 12.30 7.40 12.92
C ARG A 276 13.38 6.87 13.85
N GLU A 277 13.33 5.60 14.20
CA GLU A 277 14.38 4.94 14.98
C GLU A 277 15.72 5.06 14.26
N GLN A 278 15.78 4.80 12.95
CA GLN A 278 17.02 4.98 12.21
C GLN A 278 17.47 6.46 12.16
N ALA A 279 16.54 7.40 12.03
CA ALA A 279 16.88 8.83 12.04
C ALA A 279 17.46 9.28 13.38
N ASP A 280 16.95 8.73 14.50
CA ASP A 280 17.43 8.99 15.86
C ASP A 280 18.82 8.37 16.11
N VAL A 281 19.09 7.19 15.55
CA VAL A 281 20.43 6.57 15.55
C VAL A 281 21.43 7.49 14.84
N VAL A 282 21.09 7.98 13.66
CA VAL A 282 21.95 8.90 12.90
C VAL A 282 22.17 10.21 13.64
N GLU A 283 21.13 10.77 14.28
CA GLU A 283 21.26 12.00 15.08
C GLU A 283 22.20 11.80 16.28
N THR A 284 22.11 10.66 16.95
CA THR A 284 23.00 10.28 18.06
C THR A 284 24.45 10.17 17.58
N GLU A 285 24.67 9.53 16.42
CA GLU A 285 26.00 9.43 15.82
C GLU A 285 26.55 10.79 15.40
N PHE A 286 25.72 11.70 14.86
CA PHE A 286 26.13 13.08 14.56
C PHE A 286 26.56 13.82 15.83
N GLY A 287 25.78 13.69 16.90
CA GLY A 287 26.11 14.28 18.21
C GLY A 287 27.46 13.77 18.73
N ARG A 288 27.66 12.44 18.72
CA ARG A 288 28.91 11.79 19.14
C ARG A 288 30.10 12.28 18.29
N ARG A 289 29.97 12.23 16.96
CA ARG A 289 31.04 12.60 16.03
C ARG A 289 31.42 14.08 16.13
N THR A 290 30.43 14.94 16.32
CA THR A 290 30.64 16.39 16.52
C THR A 290 31.40 16.66 17.80
N SER A 291 31.06 15.97 18.91
CA SER A 291 31.79 16.10 20.18
C SER A 291 33.24 15.64 20.05
N GLU A 292 33.47 14.48 19.45
CA GLU A 292 34.83 13.95 19.22
C GLU A 292 35.69 14.89 18.37
N MET A 293 35.11 15.44 17.30
CA MET A 293 35.80 16.37 16.41
C MET A 293 36.11 17.71 17.11
N SER A 294 35.18 18.21 17.93
CA SER A 294 35.37 19.43 18.72
C SER A 294 36.48 19.24 19.77
N ASP A 295 36.48 18.11 20.47
CA ASP A 295 37.52 17.79 21.48
C ASP A 295 38.90 17.65 20.85
N ALA A 296 38.99 16.98 19.68
CA ALA A 296 40.23 16.87 18.92
C ALA A 296 40.74 18.26 18.47
N MET A 297 39.86 19.11 17.94
CA MET A 297 40.19 20.47 17.54
C MET A 297 40.67 21.31 18.73
N GLN A 298 40.02 21.20 19.89
CA GLN A 298 40.42 21.92 21.10
C GLN A 298 41.80 21.48 21.59
N LYS A 299 42.09 20.16 21.61
CA LYS A 299 43.41 19.62 21.96
C LYS A 299 44.50 20.13 21.01
N MET A 300 44.24 20.11 19.70
CA MET A 300 45.18 20.64 18.69
C MET A 300 45.40 22.14 18.84
N THR A 301 44.35 22.91 19.12
CA THR A 301 44.43 24.35 19.38
C THR A 301 45.26 24.67 20.61
N ASN A 302 45.07 23.90 21.69
CA ASN A 302 45.88 24.02 22.91
C ASN A 302 47.35 23.68 22.66
N ASN A 303 47.63 22.57 21.95
CA ASN A 303 48.98 22.18 21.58
C ASN A 303 49.65 23.26 20.71
N ASN A 304 48.94 23.79 19.72
CA ASN A 304 49.45 24.86 18.86
C ASN A 304 49.84 26.12 19.65
N ARG A 305 49.06 26.48 20.69
CA ARG A 305 49.39 27.59 21.59
C ARG A 305 50.66 27.31 22.40
N GLU A 306 50.83 26.09 22.89
CA GLU A 306 52.04 25.68 23.61
C GLU A 306 53.27 25.64 22.70
N THR A 307 53.13 25.15 21.46
CA THR A 307 54.19 25.18 20.43
C THR A 307 54.61 26.62 20.12
N LEU A 308 53.67 27.55 19.95
CA LEU A 308 53.97 28.98 19.73
C LEU A 308 54.73 29.61 20.91
N LYS A 309 54.37 29.25 22.14
CA LYS A 309 55.12 29.67 23.33
C LYS A 309 56.54 29.11 23.30
N ALA A 310 56.70 27.81 23.02
CA ALA A 310 58.02 27.16 22.93
C ALA A 310 58.89 27.73 21.80
N ILE A 311 58.30 28.15 20.68
CA ILE A 311 58.99 28.89 19.60
C ILE A 311 59.55 30.20 20.15
N THR A 312 58.71 30.99 20.81
CA THR A 312 59.12 32.29 21.40
C THR A 312 60.23 32.11 22.44
N ASP A 313 60.10 31.10 23.31
CA ASP A 313 61.10 30.78 24.34
C ASP A 313 62.44 30.34 23.71
N ASN A 314 62.41 29.55 22.62
CA ASN A 314 63.62 29.16 21.89
C ASN A 314 64.26 30.33 21.12
N GLU A 315 63.47 31.22 20.53
CA GLU A 315 63.97 32.44 19.89
C GLU A 315 64.71 33.32 20.91
N ASN A 316 64.13 33.53 22.09
CA ASN A 316 64.78 34.22 23.20
C ASN A 316 66.07 33.50 23.66
N LYS A 317 66.05 32.16 23.77
CA LYS A 317 67.24 31.36 24.13
C LYS A 317 68.35 31.51 23.08
N ILE A 318 68.01 31.49 21.80
CA ILE A 318 68.96 31.69 20.69
C ILE A 318 69.60 33.08 20.77
N ASP A 319 68.81 34.13 21.03
CA ASP A 319 69.32 35.49 21.16
C ASP A 319 70.24 35.65 22.37
N MET A 320 69.87 35.04 23.51
CA MET A 320 70.72 34.99 24.71
C MET A 320 72.04 34.24 24.45
N LEU A 321 72.01 33.08 23.78
CA LEU A 321 73.20 32.31 23.44
C LEU A 321 74.11 33.09 22.49
N ARG A 322 73.55 33.74 21.46
CA ARG A 322 74.30 34.62 20.55
C ARG A 322 74.94 35.79 21.28
N ALA A 323 74.24 36.41 22.23
CA ALA A 323 74.79 37.47 23.07
C ALA A 323 75.93 36.95 23.98
N SER A 324 75.77 35.77 24.58
CA SER A 324 76.78 35.14 25.43
C SER A 324 78.06 34.78 24.66
N ILE A 325 77.93 34.24 23.44
CA ILE A 325 79.06 33.98 22.55
C ILE A 325 79.81 35.28 22.24
N ARG A 326 79.10 36.34 21.81
CA ARG A 326 79.69 37.66 21.56
C ARG A 326 80.40 38.22 22.79
N ALA A 327 79.82 38.06 23.98
CA ALA A 327 80.42 38.53 25.23
C ALA A 327 81.74 37.81 25.56
N LYS A 328 81.96 36.58 25.08
CA LYS A 328 83.22 35.83 25.27
C LYS A 328 84.29 36.12 24.21
N GLU A 329 83.94 36.79 23.09
CA GLU A 329 84.91 37.16 22.05
C GLU A 329 86.00 38.11 22.57
N ALA A 330 85.61 39.16 23.30
CA ALA A 330 86.57 40.15 23.80
C ALA A 330 87.55 39.57 24.84
N PRO A 331 87.11 38.84 25.88
CA PRO A 331 88.02 38.14 26.80
C PRO A 331 88.95 37.14 26.09
N LEU A 332 88.43 36.35 25.15
CA LEU A 332 89.24 35.38 24.38
C LEU A 332 90.29 36.09 23.52
N LYS A 333 89.93 37.21 22.89
CA LYS A 333 90.86 38.03 22.12
C LYS A 333 91.96 38.61 23.01
N VAL A 334 91.62 39.08 24.21
CA VAL A 334 92.60 39.60 25.18
C VAL A 334 93.57 38.51 25.62
N SER A 335 93.09 37.33 26.01
CA SER A 335 93.96 36.23 26.47
C SER A 335 94.85 35.71 25.33
N GLN A 336 94.33 35.58 24.11
CA GLN A 336 95.13 35.24 22.92
C GLN A 336 96.18 36.30 22.58
N THR A 337 95.84 37.59 22.66
CA THR A 337 96.77 38.69 22.39
C THR A 337 97.88 38.71 23.43
N ARG A 338 97.55 38.60 24.73
CA ARG A 338 98.54 38.49 25.83
C ARG A 338 99.49 37.31 25.62
N LEU A 339 98.97 36.17 25.19
CA LEU A 339 99.78 34.98 24.91
C LEU A 339 100.71 35.21 23.69
N ASN A 340 100.24 35.90 22.66
CA ASN A 340 101.03 36.27 21.48
C ASN A 340 102.14 37.27 21.82
N ASP A 341 101.84 38.31 22.60
CA ASP A 341 102.82 39.30 23.04
C ASP A 341 103.95 38.63 23.84
N ARG A 342 103.62 37.67 24.70
CA ARG A 342 104.60 36.87 25.45
C ARG A 342 105.44 35.95 24.56
N ARG A 343 104.94 35.56 23.39
CA ARG A 343 105.68 34.73 22.42
C ARG A 343 106.77 35.52 21.68
N ALA A 344 106.68 36.85 21.66
CA ALA A 344 107.68 37.73 21.04
C ALA A 344 108.95 37.93 21.88
N ARG A 345 109.01 37.35 23.10
CA ARG A 345 110.18 37.43 23.98
C ARG A 345 111.40 36.72 23.35
N PRO A 346 112.57 37.38 23.23
CA PRO A 346 113.74 36.82 22.55
C PRO A 346 114.58 35.89 23.45
N GLY A 347 115.19 34.86 22.85
CA GLY A 347 116.21 34.03 23.49
C GLY A 347 115.73 33.30 24.75
N ILE A 348 116.50 33.42 25.85
CA ILE A 348 116.23 32.76 27.14
C ILE A 348 115.02 33.35 27.89
N GLU A 349 114.62 34.58 27.55
CA GLU A 349 113.43 35.26 28.12
C GLU A 349 112.11 34.64 27.63
N SER A 350 112.15 33.79 26.58
CA SER A 350 111.03 32.92 26.18
C SER A 350 110.85 31.74 27.14
N CYS A 351 110.78 32.05 28.43
CA CYS A 351 110.61 31.08 29.49
C CYS A 351 109.16 30.60 29.58
N HIS A 352 108.99 29.30 29.78
CA HIS A 352 107.72 28.65 30.09
C HIS A 352 107.49 28.70 31.60
N ASP A 353 106.92 29.82 32.04
CA ASP A 353 106.69 30.12 33.45
C ASP A 353 105.22 29.89 33.84
N PRO A 354 104.88 29.90 35.15
CA PRO A 354 103.49 29.69 35.59
C PRO A 354 102.48 30.69 34.99
N THR A 355 102.93 31.90 34.62
CA THR A 355 102.06 32.89 33.97
C THR A 355 101.73 32.48 32.53
N GLN A 356 102.69 31.90 31.80
CA GLN A 356 102.48 31.31 30.49
C GLN A 356 101.44 30.18 30.56
N ASP A 357 101.57 29.28 31.53
CA ASP A 357 100.62 28.16 31.73
C ASP A 357 99.20 28.65 32.04
N HIS A 358 99.07 29.67 32.89
CA HIS A 358 97.77 30.26 33.19
C HIS A 358 97.10 30.89 31.98
N LEU A 359 97.84 31.62 31.13
CA LEU A 359 97.28 32.22 29.91
C LEU A 359 96.88 31.16 28.87
N VAL A 360 97.68 30.10 28.73
CA VAL A 360 97.31 28.95 27.88
C VAL A 360 96.03 28.28 28.40
N GLY A 361 95.92 28.07 29.71
CA GLY A 361 94.74 27.53 30.37
C GLY A 361 93.50 28.43 30.19
N GLU A 362 93.65 29.75 30.33
CA GLU A 362 92.58 30.73 30.12
C GLU A 362 92.06 30.70 28.67
N VAL A 363 92.95 30.69 27.67
CA VAL A 363 92.58 30.56 26.26
C VAL A 363 91.83 29.25 26.01
N TYR A 364 92.31 28.14 26.57
CA TYR A 364 91.66 26.84 26.44
C TYR A 364 90.26 26.82 27.05
N GLN A 365 90.09 27.30 28.29
CA GLN A 365 88.80 27.35 28.97
C GLN A 365 87.79 28.27 28.28
N LEU A 366 88.24 29.43 27.78
CA LEU A 366 87.38 30.35 27.04
C LEU A 366 86.98 29.75 25.68
N SER A 367 87.91 29.09 24.97
CA SER A 367 87.61 28.40 23.71
C SER A 367 86.59 27.28 23.93
N GLN A 368 86.80 26.44 24.96
CA GLN A 368 85.86 25.38 25.32
C GLN A 368 84.48 25.93 25.70
N SER A 369 84.44 27.08 26.39
CA SER A 369 83.18 27.75 26.72
C SER A 369 82.43 28.23 25.47
N VAL A 370 83.15 28.82 24.50
CA VAL A 370 82.57 29.24 23.21
C VAL A 370 82.09 28.04 22.40
N ASP A 371 82.86 26.95 22.36
CA ASP A 371 82.46 25.72 21.66
C ASP A 371 81.20 25.10 22.26
N ASN A 372 81.11 25.04 23.60
CA ASN A 372 79.93 24.57 24.30
C ASN A 372 78.69 25.43 24.00
N LEU A 373 78.83 26.76 24.06
CA LEU A 373 77.74 27.69 23.73
C LEU A 373 77.32 27.59 22.25
N THR A 374 78.28 27.36 21.36
CA THR A 374 78.03 27.21 19.92
C THR A 374 77.29 25.89 19.63
N ARG A 375 77.61 24.81 20.35
CA ARG A 375 76.85 23.55 20.27
C ARG A 375 75.41 23.74 20.73
N GLU A 376 75.20 24.34 21.90
CA GLU A 376 73.85 24.67 22.42
C GLU A 376 73.05 25.55 21.47
N LEU A 377 73.71 26.51 20.80
CA LEU A 377 73.08 27.36 19.79
C LEU A 377 72.58 26.54 18.59
N ARG A 378 73.41 25.64 18.06
CA ARG A 378 73.01 24.76 16.94
C ARG A 378 71.85 23.84 17.31
N GLU A 379 71.86 23.31 18.53
CA GLU A 379 70.76 22.47 19.04
C GLU A 379 69.46 23.28 19.19
N ALA A 380 69.54 24.50 19.73
CA ALA A 380 68.39 25.40 19.83
C ALA A 380 67.83 25.80 18.46
N GLU A 381 68.69 26.12 17.48
CA GLU A 381 68.28 26.43 16.10
C GLU A 381 67.61 25.24 15.40
N SER A 382 68.14 24.02 15.60
CA SER A 382 67.54 22.78 15.10
C SER A 382 66.16 22.52 15.73
N ASN A 383 66.03 22.72 17.04
CA ASN A 383 64.76 22.57 17.76
C ASN A 383 63.73 23.62 17.32
N LEU A 384 64.15 24.87 17.11
CA LEU A 384 63.28 25.94 16.60
C LEU A 384 62.71 25.58 15.22
N LYS A 385 63.55 25.00 14.34
CA LYS A 385 63.08 24.54 13.03
C LYS A 385 61.98 23.47 13.16
N LYS A 386 62.21 22.45 13.99
CA LYS A 386 61.21 21.39 14.24
C LYS A 386 59.90 21.96 14.77
N LEU A 387 59.96 22.85 15.75
CA LEU A 387 58.76 23.49 16.32
C LEU A 387 57.97 24.30 15.28
N ARG A 388 58.66 24.96 14.34
CA ARG A 388 58.01 25.69 13.23
C ARG A 388 57.34 24.74 12.25
N ASP A 389 57.96 23.60 11.95
CA ASP A 389 57.36 22.56 11.12
C ASP A 389 56.12 21.96 11.80
N ASP A 390 56.21 21.66 13.11
CA ASP A 390 55.08 21.18 13.93
C ASP A 390 53.94 22.19 13.99
N HIS A 391 54.24 23.48 14.13
CA HIS A 391 53.24 24.55 14.10
C HIS A 391 52.48 24.58 12.77
N GLN A 392 53.19 24.49 11.63
CA GLN A 392 52.55 24.46 10.32
C GLN A 392 51.65 23.24 10.13
N MET A 393 52.07 22.09 10.65
CA MET A 393 51.27 20.86 10.67
C MET A 393 49.99 21.07 11.49
N LEU A 394 50.10 21.56 12.73
CA LEU A 394 48.96 21.79 13.62
C LEU A 394 47.95 22.79 13.04
N VAL A 395 48.42 23.86 12.40
CA VAL A 395 47.52 24.83 11.74
C VAL A 395 46.71 24.17 10.63
N LYS A 396 47.32 23.31 9.81
CA LYS A 396 46.61 22.57 8.76
C LYS A 396 45.59 21.60 9.37
N GLU A 397 45.97 20.86 10.40
CA GLU A 397 45.07 19.96 11.12
C GLU A 397 43.86 20.70 11.70
N ILE A 398 44.06 21.83 12.38
CA ILE A 398 42.97 22.64 12.96
C ILE A 398 41.99 23.10 11.86
N GLU A 399 42.49 23.56 10.72
CA GLU A 399 41.63 24.00 9.62
C GLU A 399 40.82 22.82 9.04
N MET A 400 41.41 21.62 8.95
CA MET A 400 40.69 20.40 8.57
C MET A 400 39.54 20.10 9.54
N LYS A 401 39.81 20.05 10.85
CA LYS A 401 38.77 19.78 11.86
C LYS A 401 37.66 20.83 11.83
N LYS A 402 38.02 22.10 11.62
CA LYS A 402 37.07 23.21 11.51
C LYS A 402 36.16 23.06 10.29
N ASN A 403 36.69 22.68 9.12
CA ASN A 403 35.89 22.39 7.94
C ASN A 403 34.94 21.20 8.17
N SER A 404 35.43 20.12 8.78
CA SER A 404 34.62 18.93 9.09
C SER A 404 33.47 19.24 10.06
N LEU A 405 33.72 20.02 11.11
CA LEU A 405 32.69 20.51 12.03
C LEU A 405 31.65 21.40 11.32
N TYR A 406 32.11 22.30 10.44
CA TYR A 406 31.22 23.15 9.67
C TYR A 406 30.29 22.32 8.77
N ILE A 407 30.82 21.30 8.08
CA ILE A 407 30.02 20.40 7.25
C ILE A 407 28.97 19.67 8.09
N ASP A 408 29.33 19.09 9.24
CA ASP A 408 28.36 18.36 10.06
C ASP A 408 27.31 19.25 10.66
N GLN A 409 27.72 20.31 11.36
CA GLN A 409 26.79 21.14 12.12
C GLN A 409 25.94 22.04 11.20
N GLN A 410 26.56 22.68 10.21
CA GLN A 410 25.92 23.76 9.44
C GLN A 410 25.33 23.28 8.12
N LYS A 411 25.79 22.14 7.58
CA LYS A 411 25.23 21.57 6.34
C LYS A 411 24.36 20.37 6.63
N SER A 412 24.89 19.34 7.27
CA SER A 412 24.16 18.08 7.46
C SER A 412 23.06 18.19 8.51
N MET A 413 23.40 18.53 9.76
CA MET A 413 22.43 18.61 10.86
C MET A 413 21.34 19.67 10.59
N ALA A 414 21.70 20.80 9.97
CA ALA A 414 20.73 21.83 9.59
C ALA A 414 19.65 21.32 8.61
N VAL A 415 20.01 20.46 7.66
CA VAL A 415 19.07 19.82 6.73
C VAL A 415 18.23 18.75 7.45
N ARG A 416 18.84 18.00 8.39
CA ARG A 416 18.13 17.00 9.20
C ARG A 416 17.03 17.58 10.09
N MET A 417 17.12 18.85 10.49
CA MET A 417 16.04 19.53 11.22
C MET A 417 14.70 19.57 10.45
N ARG A 418 14.72 19.31 9.13
CA ARG A 418 13.54 19.24 8.27
C ARG A 418 12.99 17.83 8.10
N TYR A 419 13.49 16.85 8.86
CA TYR A 419 13.00 15.48 8.81
C TYR A 419 11.50 15.45 9.16
N PRO A 420 10.65 14.75 8.38
CA PRO A 420 9.21 14.75 8.57
C PRO A 420 8.78 14.19 9.93
N SER A 421 7.62 14.66 10.39
CA SER A 421 6.96 14.11 11.57
C SER A 421 6.41 12.70 11.30
N VAL A 422 6.18 11.94 12.39
CA VAL A 422 5.52 10.63 12.32
C VAL A 422 4.17 10.72 11.61
N GLN A 423 3.40 11.80 11.83
CA GLN A 423 2.10 12.00 11.16
C GLN A 423 2.24 12.08 9.64
N ARG A 424 3.26 12.79 9.15
CA ARG A 424 3.54 12.88 7.72
C ARG A 424 3.94 11.52 7.14
N LEU A 425 4.77 10.77 7.85
CA LEU A 425 5.16 9.40 7.46
C LEU A 425 3.98 8.42 7.47
N LEU A 426 3.01 8.61 8.36
CA LEU A 426 1.75 7.85 8.40
C LEU A 426 0.77 8.21 7.28
N GLY A 427 1.11 9.18 6.40
CA GLY A 427 0.30 9.61 5.28
C GLY A 427 -0.83 10.59 5.63
N TYR A 428 -0.82 11.15 6.84
CA TYR A 428 -1.70 12.25 7.20
C TYR A 428 -1.17 13.57 6.61
N ASN A 429 -2.08 14.44 6.19
CA ASN A 429 -1.70 15.79 5.80
C ASN A 429 -1.24 16.54 7.05
N ALA A 430 -0.06 17.16 6.95
CA ALA A 430 0.48 18.05 7.98
C ALA A 430 -0.22 19.41 7.93
#